data_AF-A0A7S2AK97-F1
#
_entry.id   AF-A0A7S2AK97-F1
#
_cell.length_a   1.000
_cell.length_b   1.000
_cell.length_c   1.000
_cell.angle_alpha   90.00
_cell.angle_beta   90.00
_cell.angle_gamma   90.00
#
_symmetry.space_group_name_H-M   'P 1'
#
loop_
_entity.id
_entity.type
_entity.pdbx_description
1 polymer ?
#
loop_
_entity_poly.entity_id
_entity_poly.type
_entity_poly.pdbx_seq_one_letter_code
_entity_poly.pdbx_strand_id
1 'polypeptide(L)'
;EGSTLGESTFEEALRSYVRSVEEQDGLRSALREAGGVGFVADGAMLPRRGDDDPRPVYAASGVVPFESPPSLAKTLTIRSTGRAVRGMMISAGVTLIAGGGFHGKSTLLRALAAGVYNKVPGDGREFVVTDASAMTVRAEDGRVVRSVDVSPFITSLPSKSNLDPSNFSTTCASGSTSQAAAVIEAVELGAKTLIIDEDTSAANFMSRDGRMRALVTHEPITPLLYRVTGLWESLGVSSIVVIGGNGDWLDVADCVVLLDDYKASDATRQAAFISKTFSSGLVQYAGRGSAHRLPWPIHSQSSSSSPSSSSSSLSSSSSSSPPHRRVLRCFPFGVGAHTEDDTINWGVKTEGGGQRLVVWS
;
A
#
# COMPACT_ATOMS: atom_id res chain seq x y z
N GLU A 1 28.25 -43.81 28.67
CA GLU A 1 29.03 -42.76 27.98
C GLU A 1 28.02 -41.95 27.15
N GLY A 2 27.44 -40.87 27.65
CA GLY A 2 28.10 -39.65 28.10
C GLY A 2 28.15 -38.64 26.94
N SER A 3 26.99 -38.28 26.37
CA SER A 3 26.91 -37.29 25.30
C SER A 3 27.02 -35.87 25.86
N THR A 4 28.24 -35.44 26.16
CA THR A 4 28.60 -34.05 26.47
C THR A 4 28.59 -33.17 25.21
N LEU A 5 27.54 -33.26 24.40
CA LEU A 5 27.26 -32.34 23.29
C LEU A 5 26.20 -31.28 23.67
N GLY A 6 25.82 -31.21 24.96
CA GLY A 6 24.46 -30.83 25.36
C GLY A 6 24.25 -29.67 26.34
N GLU A 7 25.26 -28.88 26.74
CA GLU A 7 25.03 -27.74 27.66
C GLU A 7 25.63 -26.41 27.16
N SER A 8 26.87 -26.40 26.65
CA SER A 8 27.50 -25.15 26.18
C SER A 8 26.82 -24.55 24.94
N THR A 9 26.36 -25.40 24.02
CA THR A 9 25.66 -24.99 22.80
C THR A 9 24.24 -24.50 23.08
N PHE A 10 23.56 -25.06 24.09
CA PHE A 10 22.25 -24.59 24.52
C PHE A 10 22.32 -23.25 25.24
N GLU A 11 23.32 -23.08 26.13
CA GLU A 11 23.54 -21.80 26.81
C GLU A 11 23.88 -20.68 25.83
N GLU A 12 24.76 -20.94 24.85
CA GLU A 12 25.08 -19.99 23.78
C GLU A 12 23.85 -19.64 22.92
N ALA A 13 23.05 -20.64 22.54
CA ALA A 13 21.82 -20.42 21.80
C ALA A 13 20.81 -19.58 22.61
N LEU A 14 20.67 -19.85 23.90
CA LEU A 14 19.79 -19.10 24.80
C LEU A 14 20.25 -17.66 24.95
N ARG A 15 21.56 -17.43 25.17
CA ARG A 15 22.14 -16.08 25.25
C ARG A 15 21.96 -15.30 23.94
N SER A 16 22.13 -15.97 22.80
CA SER A 16 21.90 -15.38 21.47
C SER A 16 20.43 -15.00 21.28
N TYR A 17 19.51 -15.86 21.70
CA TYR A 17 18.07 -15.60 21.64
C TYR A 17 17.68 -14.39 22.48
N VAL A 18 18.10 -14.35 23.76
CA VAL A 18 17.82 -13.23 24.67
C VAL A 18 18.39 -11.94 24.12
N ARG A 19 19.65 -11.95 23.65
CA ARG A 19 20.27 -10.79 23.01
C ARG A 19 19.48 -10.29 21.80
N SER A 20 19.00 -11.20 20.94
CA SER A 20 18.17 -10.82 19.79
C SER A 20 16.92 -10.07 20.25
N VAL A 21 16.21 -10.57 21.26
CA VAL A 21 15.00 -9.92 21.79
C VAL A 21 15.33 -8.53 22.39
N GLU A 22 16.41 -8.42 23.16
CA GLU A 22 16.87 -7.14 23.74
C GLU A 22 17.27 -6.13 22.67
N GLU A 23 17.93 -6.57 21.59
CA GLU A 23 18.30 -5.69 20.48
C GLU A 23 17.08 -5.19 19.71
N GLN A 24 16.07 -6.03 19.50
CA GLN A 24 14.83 -5.64 18.84
C GLN A 24 14.05 -4.60 19.67
N ASP A 25 13.97 -4.79 20.98
CA ASP A 25 13.34 -3.82 21.87
C ASP A 25 14.13 -2.50 21.98
N GLY A 26 15.46 -2.61 22.03
CA GLY A 26 16.34 -1.45 21.99
C GLY A 26 16.25 -0.69 20.66
N LEU A 27 16.07 -1.37 19.53
CA LEU A 27 15.83 -0.73 18.23
C LEU A 27 14.49 -0.02 18.20
N ARG A 28 13.42 -0.62 18.75
CA ARG A 28 12.10 0.02 18.86
C ARG A 28 12.15 1.27 19.73
N SER A 29 12.95 1.25 20.80
CA SER A 29 13.21 2.43 21.64
C SER A 29 13.95 3.52 20.88
N ALA A 30 14.99 3.17 20.12
CA ALA A 30 15.73 4.11 19.28
C ALA A 30 14.85 4.72 18.17
N LEU A 31 13.95 3.95 17.58
CA LEU A 31 12.96 4.41 16.60
C LEU A 31 12.08 5.52 17.18
N ARG A 32 11.51 5.30 18.37
CA ARG A 32 10.63 6.28 19.04
C ARG A 32 11.35 7.60 19.29
N GLU A 33 12.60 7.54 19.74
CA GLU A 33 13.40 8.75 20.02
C GLU A 33 13.81 9.51 18.75
N ALA A 34 13.96 8.79 17.64
CA ALA A 34 14.20 9.38 16.32
C ALA A 34 12.92 9.97 15.69
N GLY A 35 11.77 9.89 16.36
CA GLY A 35 10.48 10.39 15.86
C GLY A 35 9.87 9.54 14.75
N GLY A 36 10.25 8.26 14.65
CA GLY A 36 9.69 7.33 13.69
C GLY A 36 8.61 6.42 14.28
N VAL A 37 7.77 5.89 13.39
CA VAL A 37 6.68 4.95 13.71
C VAL A 37 6.90 3.56 13.13
N GLY A 38 7.83 3.42 12.18
CA GLY A 38 8.25 2.15 11.61
C GLY A 38 9.71 2.17 11.16
N PHE A 39 10.36 1.02 11.18
CA PHE A 39 11.73 0.84 10.71
C PHE A 39 11.87 -0.53 10.04
N VAL A 40 12.48 -0.55 8.85
CA VAL A 40 12.74 -1.77 8.08
C VAL A 40 14.23 -1.83 7.77
N ALA A 41 14.96 -2.71 8.45
CA ALA A 41 16.40 -2.86 8.25
C ALA A 41 16.75 -3.31 6.82
N ASP A 42 17.90 -2.84 6.32
CA ASP A 42 18.47 -3.38 5.09
C ASP A 42 18.76 -4.87 5.24
N GLY A 43 18.49 -5.63 4.18
CA GLY A 43 18.64 -7.09 4.16
C GLY A 43 17.49 -7.86 4.83
N ALA A 44 16.46 -7.18 5.32
CA ALA A 44 15.29 -7.84 5.89
C ALA A 44 14.57 -8.71 4.84
N MET A 45 14.09 -9.88 5.28
CA MET A 45 13.38 -10.85 4.45
C MET A 45 11.89 -10.83 4.79
N LEU A 46 11.15 -10.02 4.04
CA LEU A 46 9.74 -9.74 4.30
C LEU A 46 8.79 -10.86 3.83
N PRO A 47 8.97 -11.48 2.64
CA PRO A 47 8.05 -12.50 2.14
C PRO A 47 8.01 -13.77 2.99
N ARG A 48 6.82 -14.36 3.11
CA ARG A 48 6.58 -15.63 3.83
C ARG A 48 6.27 -16.75 2.83
N ARG A 49 6.47 -18.00 3.25
CA ARG A 49 6.27 -19.18 2.38
C ARG A 49 4.83 -19.37 1.94
N GLY A 50 3.88 -18.89 2.73
CA GLY A 50 2.45 -18.86 2.43
C GLY A 50 1.70 -18.10 3.51
N ASP A 51 0.39 -17.96 3.35
CA ASP A 51 -0.47 -17.37 4.38
C ASP A 51 -0.61 -18.28 5.61
N ASP A 52 -0.44 -19.59 5.42
CA ASP A 52 -0.49 -20.64 6.45
C ASP A 52 0.87 -21.05 7.00
N ASP A 53 1.97 -20.73 6.29
CA ASP A 53 3.34 -20.98 6.73
C ASP A 53 4.05 -19.65 7.04
N PRO A 54 4.13 -19.27 8.33
CA PRO A 54 4.68 -18.00 8.72
C PRO A 54 6.19 -17.98 8.61
N ARG A 55 6.89 -19.00 8.10
CA ARG A 55 8.36 -19.01 7.94
C ARG A 55 8.82 -18.13 6.77
N PRO A 56 10.05 -17.59 6.84
CA PRO A 56 10.60 -16.76 5.77
C PRO A 56 10.90 -17.56 4.52
N VAL A 57 10.84 -16.90 3.37
CA VAL A 57 11.39 -17.43 2.12
C VAL A 57 12.85 -17.02 2.01
N TYR A 58 13.76 -17.92 2.39
CA TYR A 58 15.18 -17.79 2.11
C TYR A 58 15.54 -18.62 0.87
N ALA A 59 16.33 -18.04 -0.04
CA ALA A 59 17.09 -18.75 -1.08
C ALA A 59 16.34 -19.48 -2.21
N ALA A 60 15.01 -19.42 -2.33
CA ALA A 60 14.33 -19.88 -3.55
C ALA A 60 14.36 -18.77 -4.63
N SER A 61 15.41 -18.77 -5.45
CA SER A 61 15.60 -18.07 -6.73
C SER A 61 14.62 -16.91 -7.03
N GLY A 62 14.89 -15.71 -6.49
CA GLY A 62 14.17 -14.49 -6.87
C GLY A 62 13.67 -13.62 -5.72
N VAL A 63 13.85 -14.03 -4.45
CA VAL A 63 13.50 -13.16 -3.32
C VAL A 63 14.48 -12.00 -3.21
N VAL A 64 13.96 -10.78 -3.26
CA VAL A 64 14.70 -9.53 -3.11
C VAL A 64 14.74 -9.16 -1.62
N PRO A 65 15.92 -9.16 -0.96
CA PRO A 65 16.04 -8.60 0.38
C PRO A 65 15.66 -7.13 0.36
N PHE A 66 15.05 -6.63 1.44
CA PHE A 66 14.67 -5.24 1.50
C PHE A 66 15.90 -4.33 1.45
N GLU A 67 15.86 -3.32 0.58
CA GLU A 67 16.87 -2.28 0.50
C GLU A 67 16.21 -0.91 0.66
N SER A 68 16.78 -0.10 1.56
CA SER A 68 16.22 1.21 1.89
C SER A 68 16.55 2.24 0.81
N PRO A 69 15.56 3.03 0.34
CA PRO A 69 15.82 4.18 -0.52
C PRO A 69 16.80 5.13 0.16
N PRO A 70 17.84 5.64 -0.54
CA PRO A 70 18.86 6.49 0.09
C PRO A 70 18.30 7.72 0.82
N SER A 71 17.20 8.31 0.34
CA SER A 71 16.55 9.47 0.97
C SER A 71 15.80 9.13 2.27
N LEU A 72 15.35 7.89 2.42
CA LEU A 72 14.60 7.41 3.60
C LEU A 72 15.47 6.55 4.55
N ALA A 73 16.70 6.24 4.14
CA ALA A 73 17.63 5.46 4.92
C ALA A 73 18.13 6.24 6.15
N LYS A 74 18.02 5.62 7.32
CA LYS A 74 18.56 6.10 8.60
C LYS A 74 19.34 4.99 9.28
N THR A 75 20.33 5.38 10.07
CA THR A 75 21.06 4.46 10.94
C THR A 75 20.65 4.72 12.38
N LEU A 76 20.03 3.73 13.02
CA LEU A 76 19.65 3.79 14.42
C LEU A 76 20.67 3.00 15.26
N THR A 77 21.04 3.55 16.41
CA THR A 77 21.98 2.90 17.34
C THR A 77 21.22 2.34 18.54
N ILE A 78 21.34 1.04 18.76
CA ILE A 78 20.79 0.34 19.92
C ILE A 78 21.68 0.67 21.12
N ARG A 79 21.16 1.44 22.08
CA ARG A 79 21.98 1.93 23.22
C ARG A 79 22.58 0.82 24.08
N SER A 80 21.82 -0.26 24.31
CA SER A 80 22.25 -1.35 25.19
C SER A 80 23.46 -2.12 24.63
N THR A 81 23.58 -2.25 23.31
CA THR A 81 24.66 -3.03 22.67
C THR A 81 25.64 -2.18 21.87
N GLY A 82 25.34 -0.91 21.60
CA GLY A 82 26.11 -0.04 20.71
C GLY A 82 25.95 -0.38 19.23
N ARG A 83 25.14 -1.39 18.88
CA ARG A 83 24.95 -1.84 17.50
C ARG A 83 24.23 -0.77 16.67
N ALA A 84 24.79 -0.46 15.51
CA ALA A 84 24.18 0.43 14.52
C ALA A 84 23.46 -0.39 13.45
N VAL A 85 22.20 -0.05 13.15
CA VAL A 85 21.37 -0.72 12.14
C VAL A 85 20.91 0.31 11.12
N ARG A 86 21.25 0.11 9.85
CA ARG A 86 20.75 0.92 8.73
C ARG A 86 19.45 0.32 8.19
N GLY A 87 18.49 1.18 7.86
CA GLY A 87 17.20 0.78 7.34
C GLY A 87 16.33 1.97 6.94
N MET A 88 15.17 1.68 6.35
CA MET A 88 14.18 2.68 5.98
C MET A 88 13.42 3.05 7.23
N MET A 89 13.46 4.32 7.61
CA MET A 89 12.67 4.83 8.72
C MET A 89 11.42 5.51 8.19
N ILE A 90 10.27 5.13 8.74
CA ILE A 90 8.98 5.78 8.52
C ILE A 90 8.81 6.79 9.64
N SER A 91 8.89 8.08 9.31
CA SER A 91 8.65 9.18 10.24
C SER A 91 7.19 9.24 10.67
N ALA A 92 6.91 9.82 11.83
CA ALA A 92 5.55 10.14 12.23
C ALA A 92 4.85 11.06 11.21
N GLY A 93 3.55 10.85 10.98
CA GLY A 93 2.76 11.49 9.92
C GLY A 93 1.96 10.49 9.09
N VAL A 94 1.64 10.86 7.85
CA VAL A 94 0.93 10.03 6.87
C VAL A 94 1.91 9.50 5.83
N THR A 95 2.19 8.21 5.88
CA THR A 95 3.04 7.52 4.91
C THR A 95 2.21 6.59 4.02
N LEU A 96 2.38 6.74 2.71
CA LEU A 96 1.77 5.87 1.72
C LEU A 96 2.77 4.83 1.22
N ILE A 97 2.31 3.60 1.06
CA ILE A 97 3.00 2.54 0.32
C ILE A 97 2.22 2.30 -0.97
N ALA A 98 2.76 2.82 -2.07
CA ALA A 98 2.15 2.80 -3.40
C ALA A 98 2.85 1.80 -4.34
N GLY A 99 2.24 1.49 -5.48
CA GLY A 99 2.79 0.59 -6.50
C GLY A 99 1.76 -0.32 -7.16
N GLY A 100 2.17 -1.02 -8.21
CA GLY A 100 1.32 -1.96 -8.94
C GLY A 100 0.87 -3.17 -8.10
N GLY A 101 -0.13 -3.90 -8.58
CA GLY A 101 -0.53 -5.18 -7.98
C GLY A 101 0.62 -6.20 -8.06
N PHE A 102 0.87 -6.94 -6.97
CA PHE A 102 1.95 -7.93 -6.86
C PHE A 102 3.39 -7.41 -6.70
N HIS A 103 3.62 -6.09 -6.54
CA HIS A 103 4.97 -5.53 -6.33
C HIS A 103 5.44 -5.52 -4.86
N GLY A 104 4.73 -6.19 -3.94
CA GLY A 104 5.17 -6.37 -2.55
C GLY A 104 4.60 -5.39 -1.50
N LYS A 105 3.62 -4.55 -1.85
CA LYS A 105 2.99 -3.56 -0.94
C LYS A 105 2.46 -4.17 0.35
N SER A 106 1.52 -5.11 0.24
CA SER A 106 0.95 -5.78 1.42
C SER A 106 1.99 -6.62 2.15
N THR A 107 3.05 -7.11 1.48
CA THR A 107 4.16 -7.81 2.14
C THR A 107 4.92 -6.87 3.06
N LEU A 108 5.27 -5.67 2.60
CA LEU A 108 5.90 -4.64 3.42
C LEU A 108 4.99 -4.20 4.58
N LEU A 109 3.72 -3.93 4.29
CA LEU A 109 2.74 -3.52 5.31
C LEU A 109 2.53 -4.59 6.38
N ARG A 110 2.44 -5.88 6.01
CA ARG A 110 2.32 -6.99 6.96
C ARG A 110 3.57 -7.16 7.81
N ALA A 111 4.76 -6.90 7.26
CA ALA A 111 6.00 -6.91 8.04
C ALA A 111 5.99 -5.79 9.08
N LEU A 112 5.56 -4.58 8.71
CA LEU A 112 5.38 -3.45 9.63
C LEU A 112 4.30 -3.74 10.67
N ALA A 113 3.15 -4.31 10.30
CA ALA A 113 2.12 -4.72 11.24
C ALA A 113 2.63 -5.74 12.27
N ALA A 114 3.47 -6.67 11.82
CA ALA A 114 4.09 -7.64 12.69
C ALA A 114 5.23 -7.04 13.56
N GLY A 115 5.76 -5.87 13.21
CA GLY A 115 6.91 -5.21 13.88
C GLY A 115 6.63 -4.72 15.30
N VAL A 116 5.36 -4.73 15.73
CA VAL A 116 4.98 -4.53 17.14
C VAL A 116 5.49 -5.66 18.04
N TYR A 117 5.72 -6.85 17.47
CA TYR A 117 6.23 -8.03 18.18
C TYR A 117 7.67 -8.33 17.81
N ASN A 118 8.47 -8.70 18.81
CA ASN A 118 9.78 -9.29 18.59
C ASN A 118 9.66 -10.62 17.83
N LYS A 119 10.67 -10.95 17.04
CA LYS A 119 10.77 -12.16 16.23
C LYS A 119 11.83 -13.10 16.76
N VAL A 120 11.64 -14.38 16.51
CA VAL A 120 12.64 -15.41 16.77
C VAL A 120 13.85 -15.19 15.85
N PRO A 121 15.08 -15.50 16.29
CA PRO A 121 16.26 -15.48 15.42
C PRO A 121 16.08 -16.38 14.18
N GLY A 122 16.43 -15.86 13.01
CA GLY A 122 16.20 -16.51 11.71
C GLY A 122 14.81 -16.27 11.12
N ASP A 123 14.05 -15.29 11.61
CA ASP A 123 12.74 -14.92 11.03
C ASP A 123 12.90 -14.01 9.80
N GLY A 124 13.97 -13.22 9.74
CA GLY A 124 14.26 -12.28 8.66
C GLY A 124 13.64 -10.89 8.86
N ARG A 125 12.77 -10.73 9.86
CA ARG A 125 12.13 -9.46 10.23
C ARG A 125 12.48 -9.03 11.65
N GLU A 126 13.54 -9.56 12.24
CA GLU A 126 13.99 -9.23 13.60
C GLU A 126 14.19 -7.72 13.73
N PHE A 127 14.86 -7.10 12.76
CA PHE A 127 15.07 -5.65 12.74
C PHE A 127 14.03 -4.90 11.92
N VAL A 128 12.82 -5.44 11.82
CA VAL A 128 11.63 -4.73 11.34
C VAL A 128 10.77 -4.43 12.56
N VAL A 129 10.83 -3.18 13.02
CA VAL A 129 10.14 -2.74 14.24
C VAL A 129 9.18 -1.62 13.95
N THR A 130 8.07 -1.59 14.67
CA THR A 130 7.02 -0.59 14.56
C THR A 130 6.68 -0.10 15.97
N ASP A 131 6.13 1.09 16.07
CA ASP A 131 5.56 1.60 17.32
C ASP A 131 4.70 0.52 18.00
N ALA A 132 4.93 0.30 19.30
CA ALA A 132 4.33 -0.81 20.04
C ALA A 132 2.79 -0.69 20.18
N SER A 133 2.25 0.51 20.00
CA SER A 133 0.81 0.78 20.02
C SER A 133 0.17 0.75 18.63
N ALA A 134 0.94 0.43 17.58
CA ALA A 134 0.40 0.40 16.23
C ALA A 134 -0.71 -0.64 16.08
N MET A 135 -1.82 -0.24 15.48
CA MET A 135 -2.97 -1.11 15.27
C MET A 135 -3.33 -1.20 13.78
N THR A 136 -3.54 -2.43 13.32
CA THR A 136 -4.09 -2.66 11.98
C THR A 136 -5.60 -2.51 12.02
N VAL A 137 -6.14 -1.69 11.12
CA VAL A 137 -7.57 -1.43 11.00
C VAL A 137 -8.04 -1.77 9.59
N ARG A 138 -9.13 -2.54 9.52
CA ARG A 138 -9.70 -3.08 8.27
C ARG A 138 -11.23 -3.08 8.33
N ALA A 139 -11.88 -3.35 7.20
CA ALA A 139 -13.32 -3.60 7.21
C ALA A 139 -13.62 -4.99 7.79
N GLU A 140 -14.59 -5.04 8.70
CA GLU A 140 -15.07 -6.25 9.36
C GLU A 140 -16.59 -6.30 9.24
N ASP A 141 -17.09 -6.57 8.04
CA ASP A 141 -18.52 -6.61 7.75
C ASP A 141 -19.25 -7.64 8.65
N GLY A 142 -20.37 -7.23 9.23
CA GLY A 142 -21.17 -8.04 10.13
C GLY A 142 -20.74 -8.06 11.60
N ARG A 143 -19.64 -7.40 11.99
CA ARG A 143 -19.24 -7.36 13.41
C ARG A 143 -20.24 -6.59 14.28
N VAL A 144 -20.23 -6.91 15.57
CA VAL A 144 -20.96 -6.16 16.59
C VAL A 144 -20.14 -4.91 16.96
N VAL A 145 -20.84 -3.78 17.13
CA VAL A 145 -20.28 -2.52 17.65
C VAL A 145 -21.18 -2.08 18.81
N ARG A 146 -20.60 -1.62 19.91
CA ARG A 146 -21.35 -1.20 21.11
C ARG A 146 -20.81 0.13 21.63
N SER A 147 -21.69 1.12 21.63
CA SER A 147 -21.50 2.43 22.25
C SER A 147 -20.25 3.17 21.78
N VAL A 148 -20.01 3.21 20.47
CA VAL A 148 -18.85 3.89 19.87
C VAL A 148 -19.30 5.19 19.20
N ASP A 149 -18.59 6.30 19.44
CA ASP A 149 -18.84 7.56 18.73
C ASP A 149 -18.22 7.51 17.32
N VAL A 150 -19.03 7.12 16.33
CA VAL A 150 -18.65 7.09 14.92
C VAL A 150 -18.98 8.41 14.20
N SER A 151 -19.47 9.43 14.91
CA SER A 151 -19.84 10.72 14.33
C SER A 151 -18.72 11.45 13.55
N PRO A 152 -17.41 11.24 13.84
CA PRO A 152 -16.35 11.80 13.01
C PRO A 152 -16.37 11.33 11.55
N PHE A 153 -16.92 10.13 11.33
CA PHE A 153 -16.99 9.46 10.03
C PHE A 153 -18.41 9.28 9.51
N ILE A 154 -19.44 9.28 10.35
CA ILE A 154 -20.83 8.99 9.96
C ILE A 154 -21.75 10.06 10.54
N THR A 155 -22.31 10.91 9.68
CA THR A 155 -23.07 12.09 10.12
C THR A 155 -24.58 11.92 10.11
N SER A 156 -25.11 11.03 9.26
CA SER A 156 -26.56 10.84 9.12
C SER A 156 -26.92 9.39 8.77
N LEU A 157 -27.44 8.65 9.74
CA LEU A 157 -27.97 7.32 9.47
C LEU A 157 -29.38 7.43 8.87
N PRO A 158 -29.86 6.44 8.08
CA PRO A 158 -31.18 6.50 7.46
C PRO A 158 -32.22 6.83 8.53
N SER A 159 -33.11 7.79 8.24
CA SER A 159 -33.99 8.44 9.23
C SER A 159 -34.91 7.48 10.00
N LYS A 160 -35.03 6.23 9.54
CA LYS A 160 -35.83 5.15 10.14
C LYS A 160 -35.03 4.21 11.05
N SER A 161 -33.71 4.38 11.17
CA SER A 161 -32.83 3.44 11.88
C SER A 161 -32.78 3.65 13.40
N ASN A 162 -33.24 4.80 13.93
CA ASN A 162 -33.08 5.19 15.35
C ASN A 162 -31.64 5.09 15.88
N LEU A 163 -30.65 5.07 15.00
CA LEU A 163 -29.25 4.95 15.38
C LEU A 163 -28.65 6.34 15.58
N ASP A 164 -27.98 6.52 16.71
CA ASP A 164 -27.23 7.72 17.05
C ASP A 164 -25.74 7.52 16.72
N PRO A 165 -25.16 8.28 15.77
CA PRO A 165 -23.74 8.18 15.48
C PRO A 165 -22.81 8.49 16.65
N SER A 166 -23.25 9.29 17.63
CA SER A 166 -22.44 9.62 18.82
C SER A 166 -22.42 8.53 19.89
N ASN A 167 -23.32 7.55 19.78
CA ASN A 167 -23.41 6.39 20.68
C ASN A 167 -23.84 5.15 19.88
N PHE A 168 -23.07 4.86 18.83
CA PHE A 168 -23.48 3.89 17.83
C PHE A 168 -23.38 2.46 18.36
N SER A 169 -24.47 1.71 18.21
CA SER A 169 -24.57 0.30 18.58
C SER A 169 -25.31 -0.49 17.51
N THR A 170 -24.73 -1.61 17.07
CA THR A 170 -25.35 -2.54 16.12
C THR A 170 -24.84 -3.96 16.35
N THR A 171 -25.66 -4.95 16.00
CA THR A 171 -25.23 -6.36 15.96
C THR A 171 -24.72 -6.79 14.58
N CYS A 172 -24.78 -5.92 13.58
CA CYS A 172 -24.37 -6.19 12.21
C CYS A 172 -23.94 -4.87 11.55
N ALA A 173 -22.67 -4.48 11.72
CA ALA A 173 -22.13 -3.27 11.11
C ALA A 173 -21.78 -3.52 9.64
N SER A 174 -22.08 -2.56 8.75
CA SER A 174 -21.56 -2.58 7.38
C SER A 174 -20.05 -2.39 7.37
N GLY A 175 -19.36 -2.83 6.31
CA GLY A 175 -17.90 -2.68 6.16
C GLY A 175 -17.34 -1.28 6.46
N SER A 176 -17.99 -0.20 6.02
CA SER A 176 -17.55 1.17 6.32
C SER A 176 -17.76 1.57 7.77
N THR A 177 -18.85 1.08 8.37
CA THR A 177 -19.21 1.40 9.76
C THR A 177 -18.36 0.62 10.75
N SER A 178 -18.06 -0.64 10.44
CA SER A 178 -17.13 -1.46 11.23
C SER A 178 -15.72 -0.90 11.19
N GLN A 179 -15.25 -0.44 10.02
CA GLN A 179 -13.94 0.18 9.92
C GLN A 179 -13.87 1.56 10.61
N ALA A 180 -14.93 2.37 10.51
CA ALA A 180 -15.04 3.62 11.26
C ALA A 180 -14.97 3.38 12.77
N ALA A 181 -15.74 2.42 13.28
CA ALA A 181 -15.69 2.02 14.68
C ALA A 181 -14.30 1.53 15.08
N ALA A 182 -13.65 0.69 14.26
CA ALA A 182 -12.34 0.16 14.55
C ALA A 182 -11.26 1.26 14.64
N VAL A 183 -11.35 2.32 13.84
CA VAL A 183 -10.45 3.49 13.95
C VAL A 183 -10.67 4.22 15.29
N ILE A 184 -11.93 4.46 15.67
CA ILE A 184 -12.25 5.15 16.93
C ILE A 184 -11.82 4.31 18.13
N GLU A 185 -12.12 3.01 18.13
CA GLU A 185 -11.70 2.07 19.17
C GLU A 185 -10.17 1.99 19.27
N ALA A 186 -9.44 1.97 18.16
CA ALA A 186 -7.98 1.97 18.18
C ALA A 186 -7.41 3.25 18.81
N VAL A 187 -7.97 4.42 18.46
CA VAL A 187 -7.58 5.70 19.04
C VAL A 187 -7.91 5.74 20.53
N GLU A 188 -9.08 5.26 20.95
CA GLU A 188 -9.50 5.17 22.34
C GLU A 188 -8.58 4.25 23.17
N LEU A 189 -8.14 3.14 22.59
CA LEU A 189 -7.16 2.22 23.19
C LEU A 189 -5.72 2.78 23.23
N GLY A 190 -5.50 3.99 22.69
CA GLY A 190 -4.22 4.69 22.76
C GLY A 190 -3.26 4.41 21.62
N ALA A 191 -3.74 3.89 20.48
CA ALA A 191 -2.90 3.69 19.30
C ALA A 191 -2.27 5.02 18.82
N LYS A 192 -0.97 5.00 18.55
CA LYS A 192 -0.21 6.13 17.98
C LYS A 192 0.07 5.97 16.50
N THR A 193 -0.19 4.79 15.94
CA THR A 193 -0.04 4.52 14.51
C THR A 193 -1.16 3.60 14.04
N LEU A 194 -1.81 3.96 12.93
CA LEU A 194 -2.77 3.10 12.24
C LEU A 194 -2.12 2.47 11.01
N ILE A 195 -2.36 1.19 10.80
CA ILE A 195 -1.86 0.43 9.65
C ILE A 195 -3.05 -0.02 8.82
N ILE A 196 -3.10 0.40 7.55
CA ILE A 196 -4.29 0.28 6.71
C ILE A 196 -3.90 -0.26 5.34
N ASP A 197 -4.63 -1.26 4.87
CA ASP A 197 -4.49 -1.82 3.52
C ASP A 197 -5.76 -1.52 2.71
N GLU A 198 -5.63 -0.81 1.58
CA GLU A 198 -6.74 -0.53 0.67
C GLU A 198 -7.49 -1.82 0.28
N ASP A 199 -6.78 -2.93 0.06
CA ASP A 199 -7.36 -4.20 -0.39
C ASP A 199 -8.28 -4.87 0.64
N THR A 200 -8.15 -4.50 1.92
CA THR A 200 -8.98 -5.05 3.02
C THR A 200 -9.88 -4.00 3.67
N SER A 201 -9.94 -2.82 3.09
CA SER A 201 -10.71 -1.69 3.59
C SER A 201 -12.02 -1.52 2.82
N ALA A 202 -12.99 -0.85 3.42
CA ALA A 202 -14.21 -0.46 2.74
C ALA A 202 -13.90 0.72 1.81
N ALA A 203 -14.08 0.54 0.49
CA ALA A 203 -13.71 1.55 -0.51
C ALA A 203 -14.34 2.93 -0.26
N ASN A 204 -15.63 2.95 0.10
CA ASN A 204 -16.38 4.15 0.44
C ASN A 204 -15.95 4.81 1.77
N PHE A 205 -15.30 4.06 2.67
CA PHE A 205 -14.68 4.60 3.87
C PHE A 205 -13.29 5.17 3.56
N MET A 206 -12.50 4.51 2.71
CA MET A 206 -11.16 4.99 2.38
C MET A 206 -11.16 6.32 1.65
N SER A 207 -12.05 6.47 0.67
CA SER A 207 -12.00 7.60 -0.26
C SER A 207 -13.30 7.75 -1.03
N ARG A 208 -13.46 8.89 -1.71
CA ARG A 208 -14.60 9.12 -2.60
C ARG A 208 -14.20 10.10 -3.69
N ASP A 209 -14.20 9.67 -4.94
CA ASP A 209 -13.71 10.50 -6.05
C ASP A 209 -14.62 11.70 -6.34
N GLY A 210 -14.05 12.71 -7.02
CA GLY A 210 -14.74 13.96 -7.34
C GLY A 210 -16.03 13.81 -8.18
N ARG A 211 -16.12 12.80 -9.06
CA ARG A 211 -17.33 12.56 -9.86
C ARG A 211 -18.45 11.99 -9.01
N MET A 212 -18.14 11.04 -8.14
CA MET A 212 -19.13 10.47 -7.22
C MET A 212 -19.66 11.54 -6.25
N ARG A 213 -18.78 12.43 -5.77
CA ARG A 213 -19.18 13.59 -4.95
C ARG A 213 -20.12 14.54 -5.69
N ALA A 214 -19.89 14.76 -6.99
CA ALA A 214 -20.75 15.61 -7.81
C ALA A 214 -22.13 14.96 -8.10
N LEU A 215 -22.18 13.64 -8.22
CA LEU A 215 -23.43 12.89 -8.48
C LEU A 215 -24.28 12.70 -7.23
N VAL A 216 -23.65 12.33 -6.10
CA VAL A 216 -24.34 11.97 -4.85
C VAL A 216 -23.99 13.00 -3.78
N THR A 217 -24.83 14.02 -3.70
CA THR A 217 -24.68 15.18 -2.80
C THR A 217 -24.96 14.87 -1.34
N HIS A 218 -25.80 13.86 -1.07
CA HIS A 218 -26.15 13.41 0.27
C HIS A 218 -25.49 12.06 0.56
N GLU A 219 -24.30 12.10 1.15
CA GLU A 219 -23.55 10.93 1.59
C GLU A 219 -23.23 11.07 3.07
N PRO A 220 -23.69 10.15 3.93
CA PRO A 220 -23.46 10.25 5.36
C PRO A 220 -22.03 9.94 5.80
N ILE A 221 -21.29 9.19 4.98
CA ILE A 221 -19.92 8.78 5.28
C ILE A 221 -18.95 9.90 4.88
N THR A 222 -18.16 10.33 5.86
CA THR A 222 -16.95 11.14 5.66
C THR A 222 -15.77 10.19 5.50
N PRO A 223 -15.13 10.10 4.31
CA PRO A 223 -13.99 9.22 4.11
C PRO A 223 -12.80 9.51 5.04
N LEU A 224 -12.04 8.47 5.37
CA LEU A 224 -10.81 8.56 6.14
C LEU A 224 -9.80 9.52 5.52
N LEU A 225 -9.73 9.58 4.19
CA LEU A 225 -8.91 10.55 3.46
C LEU A 225 -9.05 11.98 4.00
N TYR A 226 -10.25 12.40 4.42
CA TYR A 226 -10.49 13.75 4.95
C TYR A 226 -10.18 13.92 6.44
N ARG A 227 -9.90 12.83 7.14
CA ARG A 227 -9.63 12.81 8.58
C ARG A 227 -8.21 12.42 8.92
N VAL A 228 -7.49 11.77 8.00
CA VAL A 228 -6.17 11.19 8.27
C VAL A 228 -5.13 12.24 8.68
N THR A 229 -5.13 13.42 8.07
CA THR A 229 -4.26 14.53 8.49
C THR A 229 -4.64 15.05 9.87
N GLY A 230 -5.94 15.17 10.16
CA GLY A 230 -6.45 15.55 11.47
C GLY A 230 -6.11 14.55 12.58
N LEU A 231 -6.09 13.24 12.28
CA LEU A 231 -5.63 12.20 13.21
C LEU A 231 -4.17 12.46 13.63
N TRP A 232 -3.32 12.82 12.68
CA TRP A 232 -1.94 13.17 12.98
C TRP A 232 -1.82 14.51 13.70
N GLU A 233 -2.32 15.60 13.11
CA GLU A 233 -2.12 16.96 13.60
C GLU A 233 -2.81 17.23 14.95
N SER A 234 -3.98 16.64 15.19
CA SER A 234 -4.77 16.91 16.40
C SER A 234 -4.59 15.84 17.49
N LEU A 235 -4.37 14.58 17.11
CA LEU A 235 -4.31 13.45 18.06
C LEU A 235 -2.91 12.81 18.16
N GLY A 236 -1.97 13.19 17.30
CA GLY A 236 -0.64 12.59 17.25
C GLY A 236 -0.66 11.14 16.76
N VAL A 237 -1.68 10.76 15.98
CA VAL A 237 -1.85 9.39 15.46
C VAL A 237 -1.40 9.34 14.00
N SER A 238 -0.27 8.69 13.75
CA SER A 238 0.30 8.48 12.42
C SER A 238 -0.48 7.44 11.63
N SER A 239 -0.32 7.40 10.31
CA SER A 239 -0.95 6.40 9.43
C SER A 239 0.03 5.86 8.41
N ILE A 240 0.10 4.54 8.29
CA ILE A 240 0.81 3.82 7.22
C ILE A 240 -0.25 3.15 6.35
N VAL A 241 -0.40 3.63 5.12
CA VAL A 241 -1.52 3.22 4.24
C VAL A 241 -0.98 2.62 2.95
N VAL A 242 -1.31 1.37 2.65
CA VAL A 242 -1.12 0.81 1.31
C VAL A 242 -2.20 1.36 0.39
N ILE A 243 -1.78 1.89 -0.76
CA ILE A 243 -2.65 2.33 -1.84
C ILE A 243 -2.21 1.73 -3.18
N GLY A 244 -3.15 1.54 -4.09
CA GLY A 244 -2.93 1.07 -5.45
C GLY A 244 -4.05 1.47 -6.43
N GLY A 245 -5.26 1.72 -5.93
CA GLY A 245 -6.42 2.08 -6.75
C GLY A 245 -6.81 3.55 -6.70
N ASN A 246 -6.51 4.26 -5.60
CA ASN A 246 -6.96 5.64 -5.39
C ASN A 246 -5.82 6.65 -5.25
N GLY A 247 -5.73 7.56 -6.22
CA GLY A 247 -4.73 8.65 -6.26
C GLY A 247 -5.06 9.90 -5.42
N ASP A 248 -6.27 10.06 -4.90
CA ASP A 248 -6.64 11.21 -4.05
C ASP A 248 -5.83 11.21 -2.75
N TRP A 249 -5.32 10.05 -2.31
CA TRP A 249 -4.43 9.93 -1.15
C TRP A 249 -3.11 10.69 -1.31
N LEU A 250 -2.66 10.95 -2.55
CA LEU A 250 -1.42 11.71 -2.79
C LEU A 250 -1.52 13.16 -2.29
N ASP A 251 -2.73 13.68 -2.04
CA ASP A 251 -2.96 15.04 -1.54
C ASP A 251 -2.62 15.20 -0.06
N VAL A 252 -2.58 14.11 0.72
CA VAL A 252 -2.47 14.13 2.19
C VAL A 252 -1.20 13.46 2.73
N ALA A 253 -0.34 12.96 1.85
CA ALA A 253 0.84 12.19 2.23
C ALA A 253 2.04 13.07 2.60
N ASP A 254 2.67 12.79 3.75
CA ASP A 254 3.97 13.35 4.11
C ASP A 254 5.12 12.60 3.41
N CYS A 255 4.94 11.29 3.22
CA CYS A 255 5.90 10.41 2.55
C CYS A 255 5.18 9.42 1.64
N VAL A 256 5.76 9.15 0.47
CA VAL A 256 5.28 8.11 -0.45
C VAL A 256 6.40 7.16 -0.81
N VAL A 257 6.28 5.93 -0.35
CA VAL A 257 7.15 4.81 -0.73
C VAL A 257 6.51 4.10 -1.92
N LEU A 258 7.17 4.13 -3.08
CA LEU A 258 6.75 3.39 -4.26
C LEU A 258 7.49 2.06 -4.32
N LEU A 259 6.73 0.97 -4.35
CA LEU A 259 7.25 -0.37 -4.60
C LEU A 259 7.05 -0.75 -6.07
N ASP A 260 8.17 -1.08 -6.72
CA ASP A 260 8.21 -1.62 -8.06
C ASP A 260 9.22 -2.77 -8.11
N ASP A 261 8.83 -3.91 -8.71
CA ASP A 261 9.58 -5.17 -8.67
C ASP A 261 10.23 -5.47 -7.29
N TYR A 262 9.44 -5.32 -6.22
CA TYR A 262 9.86 -5.51 -4.82
C TYR A 262 10.94 -4.55 -4.30
N LYS A 263 11.34 -3.54 -5.08
CA LYS A 263 12.28 -2.49 -4.71
C LYS A 263 11.53 -1.25 -4.25
N ALA A 264 11.93 -0.71 -3.11
CA ALA A 264 11.38 0.53 -2.57
C ALA A 264 12.09 1.74 -3.19
N SER A 265 11.33 2.78 -3.49
CA SER A 265 11.84 4.10 -3.88
C SER A 265 11.02 5.20 -3.21
N ASP A 266 11.64 6.37 -3.03
CA ASP A 266 10.96 7.54 -2.49
C ASP A 266 10.31 8.33 -3.63
N ALA A 267 8.98 8.22 -3.73
CA ALA A 267 8.16 8.88 -4.73
C ALA A 267 7.47 10.14 -4.17
N THR A 268 7.87 10.64 -3.00
CA THR A 268 7.18 11.77 -2.33
C THR A 268 7.08 13.00 -3.22
N ARG A 269 8.18 13.38 -3.89
CA ARG A 269 8.17 14.54 -4.82
C ARG A 269 7.33 14.29 -6.07
N GLN A 270 7.36 13.07 -6.59
CA GLN A 270 6.58 12.69 -7.76
C GLN A 270 5.08 12.71 -7.45
N ALA A 271 4.68 12.17 -6.30
CA ALA A 271 3.31 12.20 -5.79
C ALA A 271 2.79 13.63 -5.66
N ALA A 272 3.56 14.52 -5.03
CA ALA A 272 3.19 15.93 -4.89
C ALA A 272 3.03 16.65 -6.24
N PHE A 273 3.83 16.30 -7.24
CA PHE A 273 3.70 16.84 -8.59
C PHE A 273 2.42 16.33 -9.28
N ILE A 274 2.13 15.03 -9.15
CA ILE A 274 0.92 14.40 -9.70
C ILE A 274 -0.33 15.04 -9.10
N SER A 275 -0.42 15.10 -7.76
CA SER A 275 -1.51 15.74 -7.02
C SER A 275 -1.83 17.14 -7.56
N LYS A 276 -0.81 18.02 -7.64
CA LYS A 276 -0.95 19.38 -8.19
C LYS A 276 -1.46 19.38 -9.63
N THR A 277 -0.93 18.49 -10.48
CA THR A 277 -1.33 18.43 -11.90
C THR A 277 -2.79 18.02 -12.05
N PHE A 278 -3.26 17.02 -11.31
CA PHE A 278 -4.66 16.57 -11.37
C PHE A 278 -5.64 17.58 -10.77
N SER A 279 -5.24 18.31 -9.72
CA SER A 279 -6.06 19.39 -9.13
C SER A 279 -6.37 20.52 -10.12
N SER A 280 -5.51 20.74 -11.12
CA SER A 280 -5.68 21.76 -12.17
C SER A 280 -6.48 21.29 -13.40
N GLY A 281 -6.97 20.04 -13.42
CA GLY A 281 -7.75 19.49 -14.53
C GLY A 281 -6.96 19.20 -15.82
N LEU A 282 -5.62 19.16 -15.74
CA LEU A 282 -4.74 19.08 -16.90
C LEU A 282 -4.44 17.66 -17.41
N VAL A 283 -5.06 16.61 -16.86
CA VAL A 283 -4.64 15.23 -17.11
C VAL A 283 -5.61 14.42 -17.95
N GLN A 284 -5.06 13.80 -18.99
CA GLN A 284 -5.70 12.79 -19.83
C GLN A 284 -4.83 11.53 -19.81
N TYR A 285 -5.43 10.35 -19.62
CA TYR A 285 -4.71 9.09 -19.78
C TYR A 285 -4.68 8.75 -21.27
N ALA A 286 -3.48 8.71 -21.86
CA ALA A 286 -3.28 8.48 -23.29
C ALA A 286 -4.13 9.40 -24.21
N GLY A 287 -4.32 10.67 -23.83
CA GLY A 287 -5.12 11.63 -24.59
C GLY A 287 -6.65 11.42 -24.50
N ARG A 288 -7.12 10.62 -23.54
CA ARG A 288 -8.54 10.32 -23.30
C ARG A 288 -8.93 10.63 -21.85
N GLY A 289 -10.22 10.85 -21.61
CA GLY A 289 -10.76 11.02 -20.24
C GLY A 289 -10.51 9.78 -19.37
N SER A 290 -10.42 9.94 -18.06
CA SER A 290 -9.94 8.94 -17.08
C SER A 290 -10.72 7.63 -16.97
N ALA A 291 -11.86 7.48 -17.65
CA ALA A 291 -12.58 6.21 -17.77
C ALA A 291 -12.55 5.75 -19.23
N HIS A 292 -11.95 4.59 -19.49
CA HIS A 292 -11.91 4.00 -20.83
C HIS A 292 -12.87 2.81 -20.90
N ARG A 293 -13.63 2.70 -21.99
CA ARG A 293 -14.37 1.48 -22.34
C ARG A 293 -13.44 0.57 -23.13
N LEU A 294 -12.60 -0.20 -22.43
CA LEU A 294 -11.82 -1.25 -23.07
C LEU A 294 -12.75 -2.45 -23.36
N PRO A 295 -12.71 -3.05 -24.57
CA PRO A 295 -13.45 -4.27 -24.83
C PRO A 295 -12.91 -5.41 -23.94
N TRP A 296 -13.81 -6.27 -23.46
CA TRP A 296 -13.43 -7.44 -22.67
C TRP A 296 -12.53 -8.38 -23.50
N PRO A 297 -11.40 -8.87 -22.97
CA PRO A 297 -10.55 -9.81 -23.71
C PRO A 297 -11.31 -11.10 -24.00
N ILE A 298 -11.56 -11.38 -25.28
CA ILE A 298 -12.05 -12.69 -25.71
C ILE A 298 -10.83 -13.60 -25.84
N HIS A 299 -10.54 -14.37 -24.78
CA HIS A 299 -9.61 -15.48 -24.89
C HIS A 299 -10.31 -16.59 -25.68
N SER A 300 -9.99 -16.74 -26.96
CA SER A 300 -10.37 -17.92 -27.71
C SER A 300 -9.69 -19.13 -27.07
N GLN A 301 -10.41 -19.87 -26.24
CA GLN A 301 -10.01 -21.23 -25.91
C GLN A 301 -10.03 -22.00 -27.23
N SER A 302 -8.85 -22.36 -27.74
CA SER A 302 -8.75 -23.30 -28.84
C SER A 302 -9.20 -24.67 -28.33
N SER A 303 -10.50 -24.93 -28.39
CA SER A 303 -11.02 -26.29 -28.24
C SER A 303 -10.59 -27.08 -29.47
N SER A 304 -9.51 -27.84 -29.32
CA SER A 304 -9.17 -28.92 -30.24
C SER A 304 -10.24 -30.00 -30.14
N SER A 305 -11.22 -29.94 -31.03
CA SER A 305 -12.13 -31.05 -31.30
C SER A 305 -12.55 -30.99 -32.76
N SER A 306 -11.89 -31.79 -33.60
CA SER A 306 -12.46 -32.25 -34.87
C SER A 306 -13.74 -33.04 -34.56
N PRO A 307 -14.79 -32.94 -35.41
CA PRO A 307 -14.97 -34.03 -36.37
C PRO A 307 -15.43 -33.59 -37.77
N SER A 308 -15.38 -34.59 -38.63
CA SER A 308 -15.61 -34.71 -40.07
C SER A 308 -16.95 -34.21 -40.65
N SER A 309 -16.84 -33.80 -41.93
CA SER A 309 -17.77 -33.99 -43.06
C SER A 309 -19.21 -33.50 -42.97
N SER A 310 -19.59 -32.52 -43.80
CA SER A 310 -20.23 -32.74 -45.12
C SER A 310 -20.93 -31.48 -45.65
N SER A 311 -21.06 -31.44 -46.97
CA SER A 311 -21.50 -30.41 -47.91
C SER A 311 -22.90 -29.82 -47.75
N SER A 312 -23.11 -28.53 -48.09
CA SER A 312 -23.61 -28.07 -49.42
C SER A 312 -24.26 -26.66 -49.43
N SER A 313 -23.84 -25.87 -50.43
CA SER A 313 -24.58 -24.88 -51.24
C SER A 313 -25.11 -23.52 -50.73
N LEU A 314 -24.55 -22.48 -51.39
CA LEU A 314 -25.18 -21.35 -52.11
C LEU A 314 -25.77 -20.16 -51.32
N SER A 315 -25.09 -19.00 -51.36
CA SER A 315 -25.35 -17.92 -52.35
C SER A 315 -24.57 -16.63 -52.02
N SER A 316 -24.25 -15.90 -53.08
CA SER A 316 -23.33 -14.76 -53.20
C SER A 316 -23.98 -13.39 -52.96
N SER A 317 -23.21 -12.42 -52.44
CA SER A 317 -23.07 -11.08 -53.08
C SER A 317 -22.06 -10.14 -52.37
N SER A 318 -21.07 -9.71 -53.16
CA SER A 318 -20.41 -8.38 -53.24
C SER A 318 -20.02 -7.64 -51.94
N SER A 319 -18.74 -7.61 -51.55
CA SER A 319 -17.67 -6.69 -52.00
C SER A 319 -17.77 -5.24 -51.50
N SER A 320 -16.94 -4.87 -50.51
CA SER A 320 -16.03 -3.70 -50.55
C SER A 320 -15.36 -3.45 -49.18
N SER A 321 -14.05 -3.71 -49.11
CA SER A 321 -13.13 -2.98 -48.23
C SER A 321 -12.44 -1.92 -49.10
N PRO A 322 -11.95 -0.79 -48.55
CA PRO A 322 -10.51 -0.68 -48.34
C PRO A 322 -10.17 0.17 -47.05
N PRO A 323 -8.96 0.72 -46.83
CA PRO A 323 -8.13 0.33 -45.68
C PRO A 323 -7.76 1.51 -44.77
N HIS A 324 -7.96 1.44 -43.45
CA HIS A 324 -7.39 2.47 -42.58
C HIS A 324 -5.93 2.17 -42.22
N ARG A 325 -5.08 2.84 -43.01
CA ARG A 325 -3.64 3.06 -42.89
C ARG A 325 -3.17 3.24 -41.44
N ARG A 326 -2.15 2.46 -41.07
CA ARG A 326 -1.12 2.89 -40.12
C ARG A 326 -0.44 4.14 -40.70
N VAL A 327 -0.44 5.23 -39.94
CA VAL A 327 0.52 6.32 -40.14
C VAL A 327 1.29 6.47 -38.84
N LEU A 328 2.45 5.81 -38.80
CA LEU A 328 3.58 6.20 -37.98
C LEU A 328 4.10 7.55 -38.52
N ARG A 329 4.21 8.56 -37.66
CA ARG A 329 5.09 9.71 -37.91
C ARG A 329 6.02 9.87 -36.73
N CYS A 330 7.28 9.56 -36.98
CA CYS A 330 8.42 9.93 -36.17
C CYS A 330 8.82 11.40 -36.39
N PHE A 331 9.59 11.91 -35.43
CA PHE A 331 10.67 12.92 -35.46
C PHE A 331 10.46 14.14 -34.53
N PRO A 332 11.55 14.75 -33.97
CA PRO A 332 12.93 14.27 -33.82
C PRO A 332 13.40 14.20 -32.35
N PHE A 333 14.39 13.33 -32.12
CA PHE A 333 15.19 13.22 -30.91
C PHE A 333 16.17 14.39 -30.78
N GLY A 334 16.42 14.82 -29.54
CA GLY A 334 17.41 15.84 -29.16
C GLY A 334 18.09 15.49 -27.83
N VAL A 335 18.96 14.48 -27.88
CA VAL A 335 20.14 14.08 -27.09
C VAL A 335 20.35 14.61 -25.64
N GLY A 336 20.40 13.66 -24.70
CA GLY A 336 21.17 13.67 -23.44
C GLY A 336 21.13 12.27 -22.81
N ALA A 337 22.29 11.63 -22.65
CA ALA A 337 22.50 10.17 -22.68
C ALA A 337 22.22 9.36 -21.39
N HIS A 338 21.71 8.13 -21.61
CA HIS A 338 21.98 6.82 -20.98
C HIS A 338 22.02 6.65 -19.44
N THR A 339 21.07 5.87 -18.92
CA THR A 339 21.31 4.54 -18.30
C THR A 339 20.14 3.61 -18.65
N GLU A 340 20.44 2.37 -19.01
CA GLU A 340 19.45 1.28 -19.14
C GLU A 340 18.91 0.96 -17.74
N ASP A 341 17.65 1.32 -17.50
CA ASP A 341 16.85 0.81 -16.40
C ASP A 341 15.40 0.77 -16.91
N ASP A 342 14.73 -0.38 -16.80
CA ASP A 342 13.29 -0.55 -17.05
C ASP A 342 12.48 0.21 -15.98
N THR A 343 12.58 1.53 -16.03
CA THR A 343 11.79 2.47 -15.24
C THR A 343 10.75 3.09 -16.16
N ILE A 344 9.51 3.20 -15.68
CA ILE A 344 8.46 3.95 -16.37
C ILE A 344 8.97 5.38 -16.60
N ASN A 345 9.35 5.68 -17.84
CA ASN A 345 9.80 7.00 -18.21
C ASN A 345 8.60 7.96 -18.15
N TRP A 346 8.69 8.98 -17.31
CA TRP A 346 7.73 10.08 -17.26
C TRP A 346 8.44 11.39 -17.57
N GLY A 347 7.78 12.26 -18.32
CA GLY A 347 8.35 13.54 -18.73
C GLY A 347 7.33 14.66 -18.64
N VAL A 348 7.82 15.87 -18.38
CA VAL A 348 7.02 17.09 -18.48
C VAL A 348 7.25 17.69 -19.86
N LYS A 349 6.20 17.75 -20.68
CA LYS A 349 6.23 18.42 -21.97
C LYS A 349 5.64 19.82 -21.81
N THR A 350 6.42 20.85 -22.09
CA THR A 350 5.94 22.22 -22.23
C THR A 350 5.47 22.46 -23.67
N GLU A 351 4.16 22.65 -23.85
CA GLU A 351 3.57 23.11 -25.12
C GLU A 351 2.63 24.27 -24.83
N GLY A 352 2.80 25.39 -25.55
CA GLY A 352 1.83 26.50 -25.54
C GLY A 352 1.60 27.18 -24.18
N GLY A 353 2.62 27.28 -23.33
CA GLY A 353 2.54 27.95 -22.02
C GLY A 353 2.00 27.08 -20.87
N GLY A 354 1.67 25.80 -21.12
CA GLY A 354 1.28 24.83 -20.10
C GLY A 354 2.27 23.67 -19.97
N GLN A 355 2.48 23.20 -18.73
CA GLN A 355 3.20 21.96 -18.44
C GLN A 355 2.23 20.78 -18.51
N ARG A 356 2.57 19.72 -19.26
CA ARG A 356 1.78 18.48 -19.37
C ARG A 356 2.62 17.29 -18.93
N LEU A 357 2.03 16.42 -18.11
CA LEU A 357 2.64 15.14 -17.76
C LEU A 357 2.41 14.13 -18.91
N VAL A 358 3.48 13.53 -19.39
CA VAL A 358 3.44 12.42 -20.35
C VAL A 358 4.06 11.20 -19.68
N VAL A 359 3.25 10.16 -19.49
CA VAL A 359 3.70 8.84 -19.04
C VAL A 359 3.87 7.98 -20.28
N TRP A 360 5.07 7.48 -20.51
CA TRP A 360 5.38 6.60 -21.63
C TRP A 360 5.24 5.14 -21.15
N SER A 361 4.58 4.29 -21.96
CA SER A 361 4.48 2.85 -21.74
C SER A 361 5.63 2.11 -22.39
#